data_AF-H6RJ49-F1
#
_entry.id   AF-H6RJ49-F1
#
_cell.length_a   1.000
_cell.length_b   1.000
_cell.length_c   1.000
_cell.angle_alpha   90.00
_cell.angle_beta   90.00
_cell.angle_gamma   90.00
#
_symmetry.space_group_name_H-M   'P 1'
#
loop_
_entity.id
_entity.type
_entity.pdbx_description
1 polymer ?
#
loop_
_entity_poly.entity_id
_entity_poly.type
_entity_poly.pdbx_seq_one_letter_code
_entity_poly.pdbx_strand_id
1 'polypeptide(L)'
;MGWMGPVVDDQEHEGWVVPLFADGAQGAGTTSARGVLIVRRPDDGPCDGDRVRLAYRDGCTAEGIWQDGTVIGGDGIMPGNAGGQVHCEVIEEADQWRPDAEVVGWVAGCTCGWRGTPWTRVPPRLADPAARRLAVAGPWAELEAADENRVRQEWRQHIAGWQALEDVKEAATRQAAAARALDEAVRAALAAGASWADIGQVTGMTGRSATERWSARD
;
A
#
# COMPACT_ATOMS: atom_id res chain seq x y z
N MET A 1 2.98 0.57 10.59
CA MET A 1 3.23 -0.68 9.82
C MET A 1 2.18 -0.80 8.72
N GLY A 2 2.58 -1.14 7.49
CA GLY A 2 1.66 -1.37 6.38
C GLY A 2 0.88 -2.68 6.49
N TRP A 3 -0.18 -2.80 5.71
CA TRP A 3 -1.06 -3.96 5.61
C TRP A 3 -1.02 -4.46 4.17
N MET A 4 -0.65 -5.71 3.95
CA MET A 4 -0.54 -6.27 2.60
C MET A 4 -1.89 -6.78 2.08
N GLY A 5 -2.27 -6.33 0.89
CA GLY A 5 -3.44 -6.82 0.15
C GLY A 5 -3.04 -7.61 -1.11
N PRO A 6 -4.00 -7.95 -1.97
CA PRO A 6 -3.73 -8.65 -3.22
C PRO A 6 -2.95 -7.78 -4.22
N VAL A 7 -2.35 -8.44 -5.20
CA VAL A 7 -1.74 -7.78 -6.37
C VAL A 7 -2.68 -7.98 -7.56
N VAL A 8 -3.18 -6.88 -8.13
CA VAL A 8 -4.11 -6.91 -9.27
C VAL A 8 -3.62 -5.92 -10.32
N ASP A 9 -3.60 -6.33 -11.59
CA ASP A 9 -3.11 -5.53 -12.71
C ASP A 9 -1.71 -4.93 -12.47
N ASP A 10 -0.80 -5.73 -11.93
CA ASP A 10 0.57 -5.34 -11.50
C ASP A 10 0.62 -4.23 -10.44
N GLN A 11 -0.51 -3.92 -9.80
CA GLN A 11 -0.60 -2.99 -8.69
C GLN A 11 -0.79 -3.74 -7.37
N GLU A 12 0.17 -3.61 -6.46
CA GLU A 12 0.02 -4.07 -5.09
C GLU A 12 -0.95 -3.15 -4.35
N HIS A 13 -1.89 -3.71 -3.59
CA HIS A 13 -2.77 -2.96 -2.70
C HIS A 13 -2.26 -3.02 -1.26
N GLU A 14 -1.16 -2.36 -0.96
CA GLU A 14 -0.74 -2.13 0.43
C GLU A 14 -1.61 -1.02 1.05
N GLY A 15 -2.02 -1.21 2.30
CA GLY A 15 -2.78 -0.23 3.07
C GLY A 15 -2.06 0.23 4.32
N TRP A 16 -2.35 1.44 4.79
CA TRP A 16 -1.74 1.98 6.01
C TRP A 16 -2.62 3.05 6.65
N VAL A 17 -2.28 3.42 7.88
CA VAL A 17 -2.85 4.61 8.52
C VAL A 17 -2.08 5.84 8.04
N VAL A 18 -2.82 6.81 7.50
CA VAL A 18 -2.30 8.11 7.08
C VAL A 18 -2.67 9.16 8.13
N PRO A 19 -1.70 9.69 8.91
CA PRO A 19 -1.94 10.84 9.77
C PRO A 19 -2.32 12.07 8.94
N LEU A 20 -3.25 12.87 9.45
CA LEU A 20 -3.74 14.10 8.80
C LEU A 20 -3.36 15.31 9.64
N PHE A 21 -2.98 16.40 8.95
CA PHE A 21 -2.66 17.69 9.55
C PHE A 21 -3.71 18.74 9.20
N ALA A 22 -3.78 19.81 10.00
CA ALA A 22 -4.81 20.85 9.88
C ALA A 22 -4.78 21.60 8.53
N ASP A 23 -3.60 21.71 7.91
CA ASP A 23 -3.38 22.34 6.61
C ASP A 23 -3.59 21.38 5.42
N GLY A 24 -3.99 20.13 5.69
CA GLY A 24 -4.20 19.11 4.68
C GLY A 24 -2.93 18.36 4.26
N ALA A 25 -1.79 18.60 4.91
CA ALA A 25 -0.64 17.72 4.79
C ALA A 25 -0.99 16.31 5.30
N GLN A 26 -0.30 15.30 4.75
CA GLN A 26 -0.52 13.90 5.07
C GLN A 26 0.80 13.27 5.53
N GLY A 27 0.73 12.42 6.56
CA GLY A 27 1.87 11.65 7.03
C GLY A 27 2.09 10.39 6.19
N ALA A 28 3.34 9.96 6.07
CA ALA A 28 3.74 8.77 5.32
C ALA A 28 3.40 7.45 6.04
N GLY A 29 2.86 7.53 7.27
CA GLY A 29 2.66 6.36 8.14
C GLY A 29 3.92 5.90 8.87
N THR A 30 5.03 6.66 8.73
CA THR A 30 6.29 6.46 9.46
C THR A 30 6.40 7.46 10.60
N THR A 31 6.74 6.97 11.79
CA THR A 31 6.98 7.78 12.99
C THR A 31 8.42 7.60 13.49
N SER A 32 8.94 8.62 14.16
CA SER A 32 10.25 8.59 14.84
C SER A 32 10.22 9.49 16.07
N ALA A 33 11.34 9.61 16.79
CA ALA A 33 11.47 10.60 17.86
C ALA A 33 11.27 12.06 17.38
N ARG A 34 11.33 12.31 16.06
CA ARG A 34 11.07 13.61 15.43
C ARG A 34 9.58 13.88 15.16
N GLY A 35 8.72 12.88 15.37
CA GLY A 35 7.29 12.91 15.08
C GLY A 35 6.93 12.09 13.84
N VAL A 36 6.05 12.63 13.00
CA VAL A 36 5.52 11.98 11.79
C VAL A 36 6.20 12.55 10.55
N LEU A 37 6.69 11.66 9.68
CA LEU A 37 7.21 12.03 8.37
C LEU A 37 6.07 12.48 7.44
N ILE A 38 6.23 13.62 6.79
CA ILE A 38 5.25 14.18 5.85
C ILE A 38 5.47 13.58 4.46
N VAL A 39 4.38 13.18 3.81
CA VAL A 39 4.39 12.79 2.39
C VAL A 39 4.57 14.03 1.55
N ARG A 40 5.60 14.01 0.71
CA ARG A 40 5.77 14.99 -0.36
C ARG A 40 4.83 14.67 -1.51
N ARG A 41 4.14 15.68 -2.05
CA ARG A 41 3.40 15.53 -3.30
C ARG A 41 4.35 15.74 -4.48
N PRO A 42 4.16 15.05 -5.61
CA PRO A 42 5.01 15.21 -6.79
C PRO A 42 5.11 16.65 -7.31
N ASP A 43 4.09 17.48 -7.07
CA ASP A 43 4.03 18.88 -7.50
C ASP A 43 4.41 19.87 -6.37
N ASP A 44 4.77 19.38 -5.18
CA ASP A 44 5.30 20.22 -4.13
C ASP A 44 6.72 20.61 -4.57
N GLY A 45 6.88 21.84 -5.06
CA GLY A 45 8.17 22.41 -5.41
C GLY A 45 9.21 22.31 -4.28
N PRO A 46 10.42 22.85 -4.47
CA PRO A 46 11.48 22.73 -3.49
C PRO A 46 11.02 23.22 -2.10
N CYS A 47 11.33 22.44 -1.09
CA CYS A 47 10.99 22.66 0.30
C CYS A 47 12.25 22.93 1.10
N ASP A 48 12.07 23.56 2.25
CA ASP A 48 13.20 23.91 3.11
C ASP A 48 13.99 22.66 3.53
N GLY A 49 15.31 22.73 3.34
CA GLY A 49 16.24 21.63 3.59
C GLY A 49 16.58 20.82 2.34
N ASP A 50 15.79 20.88 1.27
CA ASP A 50 16.10 20.18 0.03
C ASP A 50 17.45 20.63 -0.53
N ARG A 51 18.20 19.68 -1.09
CA ARG A 51 19.31 20.03 -1.95
C ARG A 51 18.80 20.26 -3.35
N VAL A 52 19.07 21.43 -3.90
CA VAL A 52 18.59 21.83 -5.22
C VAL A 52 19.72 22.28 -6.12
N ARG A 53 19.48 22.22 -7.43
CA ARG A 53 20.29 22.84 -8.48
C ARG A 53 19.46 23.89 -9.20
N LEU A 54 19.95 25.13 -9.20
CA LEU A 54 19.41 26.20 -10.03
C LEU A 54 20.18 26.27 -11.33
N ALA A 55 19.46 26.32 -12.45
CA ALA A 55 20.03 26.60 -13.76
C ALA A 55 19.56 27.98 -14.25
N TYR A 56 20.53 28.81 -14.67
CA TYR A 56 20.32 30.17 -15.14
C TYR A 56 20.42 30.27 -16.67
N ARG A 57 19.89 31.36 -17.23
CA ARG A 57 19.85 31.58 -18.68
C ARG A 57 21.24 31.71 -19.32
N ASP A 58 22.23 32.15 -18.56
CA ASP A 58 23.62 32.26 -19.00
C ASP A 58 24.35 30.90 -19.02
N GLY A 59 23.67 29.81 -18.64
CA GLY A 59 24.23 28.46 -18.56
C GLY A 59 24.96 28.17 -17.25
N CYS A 60 25.03 29.12 -16.32
CA CYS A 60 25.56 28.88 -14.98
C CYS A 60 24.61 27.99 -14.18
N THR A 61 25.18 27.20 -13.28
CA THR A 61 24.43 26.41 -12.30
C THR A 61 24.90 26.72 -10.90
N ALA A 62 23.96 26.78 -9.95
CA ALA A 62 24.28 26.87 -8.53
C ALA A 62 23.61 25.71 -7.79
N GLU A 63 24.34 25.07 -6.88
CA GLU A 63 23.80 24.03 -6.00
C GLU A 63 23.85 24.49 -4.55
N GLY A 64 22.86 24.06 -3.77
CA GLY A 64 22.83 24.36 -2.34
C GLY A 64 21.57 23.84 -1.69
N ILE A 65 21.38 24.24 -0.44
CA ILE A 65 20.19 23.92 0.34
C ILE A 65 19.12 24.98 0.10
N TRP A 66 17.92 24.55 -0.27
CA TRP A 66 16.77 25.43 -0.36
C TRP A 66 16.33 25.86 1.05
N GLN A 67 16.13 27.16 1.24
CA GLN A 67 15.63 27.74 2.48
C GLN A 67 14.89 29.04 2.16
N ASP A 68 13.61 29.09 2.50
CA ASP A 68 12.73 30.26 2.38
C ASP A 68 12.80 30.94 0.99
N GLY A 69 12.70 30.14 -0.07
CA GLY A 69 12.74 30.65 -1.45
C GLY A 69 14.14 31.00 -1.97
N THR A 70 15.20 30.65 -1.22
CA THR A 70 16.60 30.90 -1.60
C THR A 70 17.42 29.62 -1.55
N VAL A 71 18.55 29.61 -2.24
CA VAL A 71 19.53 28.52 -2.22
C VAL A 71 20.77 29.00 -1.49
N ILE A 72 21.12 28.28 -0.43
CA ILE A 72 22.32 28.51 0.37
C ILE A 72 23.37 27.50 -0.08
N GLY A 73 24.35 27.97 -0.86
CA GLY A 73 25.42 27.16 -1.43
C GLY A 73 26.82 27.63 -1.03
N GLY A 74 27.84 26.92 -1.50
CA GLY A 74 29.25 27.31 -1.29
C GLY A 74 29.59 28.69 -1.86
N ASP A 75 28.82 29.14 -2.86
CA ASP A 75 29.00 30.42 -3.56
C ASP A 75 28.16 31.56 -2.96
N GLY A 76 27.45 31.32 -1.85
CA GLY A 76 26.62 32.30 -1.15
C GLY A 76 25.12 32.03 -1.21
N ILE A 77 24.32 33.06 -0.92
CA ILE A 77 22.85 33.01 -0.90
C ILE A 77 22.34 33.47 -2.27
N MET A 78 21.66 32.57 -2.99
CA MET A 78 21.12 32.80 -4.32
C MET A 78 19.58 32.78 -4.28
N PRO A 79 18.88 33.83 -4.73
CA PRO A 79 17.42 33.83 -4.72
C PRO A 79 16.87 32.84 -5.76
N GLY A 80 15.93 31.99 -5.36
CA GLY A 80 15.28 31.00 -6.22
C GLY A 80 14.33 31.57 -7.28
N ASN A 81 14.27 32.90 -7.39
CA ASN A 81 13.49 33.67 -8.36
C ASN A 81 14.24 34.91 -8.89
N ALA A 82 15.58 34.97 -8.79
CA ALA A 82 16.31 36.02 -9.53
C ALA A 82 15.92 35.88 -11.00
N GLY A 83 15.45 36.97 -11.64
CA GLY A 83 14.80 36.98 -12.97
C GLY A 83 15.60 36.45 -14.17
N GLY A 84 16.68 35.70 -13.94
CA GLY A 84 17.41 34.88 -14.91
C GLY A 84 17.38 33.36 -14.64
N GLN A 85 16.74 32.88 -13.56
CA GLN A 85 16.54 31.45 -13.32
C GLN A 85 15.57 30.86 -14.34
N VAL A 86 15.93 29.71 -14.89
CA VAL A 86 15.13 29.01 -15.91
C VAL A 86 14.59 27.70 -15.35
N HIS A 87 15.31 27.07 -14.42
CA HIS A 87 14.92 25.79 -13.85
C HIS A 87 15.45 25.61 -12.43
N CYS A 88 14.62 25.06 -11.54
CA CYS A 88 15.01 24.57 -10.23
C CYS A 88 14.77 23.07 -10.22
N GLU A 89 15.84 22.31 -10.03
CA GLU A 89 15.82 20.85 -9.93
C GLU A 89 16.07 20.46 -8.46
N VAL A 90 15.20 19.65 -7.86
CA VAL A 90 15.46 19.03 -6.56
C VAL A 90 16.37 17.82 -6.79
N ILE A 91 17.59 17.86 -6.24
CA ILE A 91 18.58 16.78 -6.36
C ILE A 91 18.40 15.76 -5.23
N GLU A 92 18.12 16.24 -4.03
CA GLU A 92 17.93 15.43 -2.83
C GLU A 92 16.80 16.04 -2.00
N GLU A 93 15.79 15.24 -1.68
CA GLU A 93 14.65 15.67 -0.89
C GLU A 93 14.99 15.57 0.59
N ALA A 94 14.72 16.63 1.35
CA ALA A 94 14.83 16.58 2.79
C ALA A 94 13.58 15.97 3.42
N ASP A 95 13.80 15.07 4.37
CA ASP A 95 12.70 14.56 5.19
C ASP A 95 12.08 15.67 6.03
N GLN A 96 10.80 15.91 5.81
CA GLN A 96 10.00 16.82 6.63
C GLN A 96 9.28 16.05 7.74
N TRP A 97 9.60 16.40 8.99
CA TRP A 97 9.00 15.79 10.17
C TRP A 97 8.15 16.82 10.90
N ARG A 98 6.95 16.42 11.33
CA ARG A 98 6.10 17.25 12.19
C ARG A 98 5.78 16.56 13.51
N PRO A 99 5.67 17.31 14.62
CA PRO A 99 5.33 16.74 15.92
C PRO A 99 4.03 15.93 15.87
N ASP A 100 4.01 14.81 16.58
CA ASP A 100 2.83 13.97 16.72
C ASP A 100 1.58 14.73 17.20
N ALA A 101 1.78 15.73 18.06
CA ALA A 101 0.71 16.54 18.62
C ALA A 101 -0.03 17.40 17.57
N GLU A 102 0.59 17.64 16.40
CA GLU A 102 -0.04 18.39 15.30
C GLU A 102 -1.00 17.54 14.46
N VAL A 103 -0.99 16.21 14.63
CA VAL A 103 -1.92 15.32 13.95
C VAL A 103 -3.34 15.58 14.44
N VAL A 104 -4.24 15.93 13.52
CA VAL A 104 -5.66 16.23 13.79
C VAL A 104 -6.60 15.06 13.48
N GLY A 105 -6.07 13.99 12.91
CA GLY A 105 -6.88 12.84 12.51
C GLY A 105 -6.11 11.81 11.71
N TRP A 106 -6.83 10.80 11.21
CA TRP A 106 -6.25 9.70 10.44
C TRP A 106 -7.18 9.26 9.33
N VAL A 107 -6.65 8.64 8.29
CA VAL A 107 -7.44 7.97 7.25
C VAL A 107 -6.76 6.68 6.83
N ALA A 108 -7.54 5.72 6.31
CA ALA A 108 -6.97 4.57 5.64
C ALA A 108 -6.43 4.98 4.27
N GLY A 109 -5.16 4.68 3.98
CA GLY A 109 -4.57 4.83 2.65
C GLY A 109 -4.45 3.48 1.93
N CYS A 110 -4.41 3.53 0.60
CA CYS A 110 -3.94 2.42 -0.22
C CYS A 110 -2.97 2.93 -1.31
N THR A 111 -2.03 2.09 -1.72
CA THR A 111 -1.05 2.33 -2.81
C THR A 111 -1.72 2.59 -4.15
N CYS A 112 -2.95 2.11 -4.36
CA CYS A 112 -3.75 2.43 -5.54
C CYS A 112 -4.28 3.88 -5.57
N GLY A 113 -3.92 4.71 -4.58
CA GLY A 113 -4.35 6.10 -4.45
C GLY A 113 -5.66 6.27 -3.69
N TRP A 114 -6.38 5.18 -3.37
CA TRP A 114 -7.60 5.25 -2.58
C TRP A 114 -7.34 5.81 -1.18
N ARG A 115 -8.31 6.58 -0.68
CA ARG A 115 -8.36 7.10 0.67
C ARG A 115 -9.74 6.81 1.26
N GLY A 116 -9.75 6.30 2.49
CA GLY A 116 -10.96 6.07 3.27
C GLY A 116 -11.60 7.36 3.75
N THR A 117 -12.52 7.24 4.70
CA THR A 117 -13.13 8.42 5.32
C THR A 117 -12.19 8.95 6.42
N PRO A 118 -12.07 10.27 6.65
CA PRO A 118 -11.27 10.78 7.77
C PRO A 118 -11.84 10.41 9.14
N TRP A 119 -10.96 10.10 10.08
CA TRP A 119 -11.18 10.01 11.53
C TRP A 119 -10.63 11.27 12.18
N THR A 120 -11.32 11.80 13.18
CA THR A 120 -10.90 13.02 13.90
C THR A 120 -10.21 12.66 15.22
N ARG A 121 -9.07 13.27 15.50
CA ARG A 121 -8.43 13.21 16.82
C ARG A 121 -9.17 14.11 17.79
N VAL A 122 -9.52 13.55 18.94
CA VAL A 122 -10.21 14.27 20.02
C VAL A 122 -9.59 13.92 21.38
N PRO A 123 -9.79 14.75 22.41
CA PRO A 123 -9.47 14.37 23.79
C PRO A 123 -10.25 13.11 24.24
N PRO A 124 -9.71 12.30 25.17
CA PRO A 124 -10.33 11.03 25.59
C PRO A 124 -11.81 11.11 25.99
N ARG A 125 -12.22 12.19 26.66
CA ARG A 125 -13.62 12.41 27.08
C ARG A 125 -14.62 12.60 25.94
N LEU A 126 -14.14 12.87 24.73
CA LEU A 126 -14.96 13.09 23.53
C LEU A 126 -14.82 11.95 22.52
N ALA A 127 -14.05 10.90 22.86
CA ALA A 127 -13.86 9.74 21.99
C ALA A 127 -15.20 9.07 21.73
N ASP A 128 -15.51 8.89 20.46
CA ASP A 128 -16.71 8.22 19.99
C ASP A 128 -16.36 7.56 18.65
N PRO A 129 -15.92 6.29 18.68
CA PRO A 129 -15.58 5.57 17.48
C PRO A 129 -16.74 5.43 16.50
N ALA A 130 -18.00 5.47 16.96
CA ALA A 130 -19.16 5.42 16.07
C ALA A 130 -19.33 6.73 15.29
N ALA A 131 -18.99 7.87 15.90
CA ALA A 131 -18.93 9.18 15.25
C ALA A 131 -17.56 9.49 14.61
N ARG A 132 -16.70 8.50 14.43
CA ARG A 132 -15.35 8.62 13.85
C ARG A 132 -14.39 9.55 14.62
N ARG A 133 -14.53 9.57 15.93
CA ARG A 133 -13.70 10.39 16.83
C ARG A 133 -12.85 9.48 17.69
N LEU A 134 -11.54 9.52 17.50
CA LEU A 134 -10.57 8.69 18.20
C LEU A 134 -9.74 9.54 19.15
N ALA A 135 -9.38 8.96 20.28
CA ALA A 135 -8.43 9.58 21.20
C ALA A 135 -7.16 8.76 21.24
N VAL A 136 -6.04 9.44 21.35
CA VAL A 136 -4.72 8.85 21.56
C VAL A 136 -4.19 9.33 22.92
N ALA A 137 -3.44 8.46 23.59
CA ALA A 137 -2.85 8.81 24.86
C ALA A 137 -1.64 9.73 24.66
N GLY A 138 -1.61 10.86 25.37
CA GLY A 138 -0.48 11.78 25.30
C GLY A 138 -0.30 12.47 23.94
N PRO A 139 0.92 12.95 23.63
CA PRO A 139 1.17 13.70 22.40
C PRO A 139 1.26 12.82 21.15
N TRP A 140 1.38 11.50 21.31
CA TRP A 140 1.69 10.55 20.23
C TRP A 140 0.61 10.47 19.14
N ALA A 141 1.01 10.22 17.90
CA ALA A 141 0.10 10.09 16.76
C ALA A 141 -0.26 8.63 16.44
N GLU A 142 0.39 7.68 17.12
CA GLU A 142 0.13 6.26 16.94
C GLU A 142 -1.23 5.89 17.55
N LEU A 143 -2.03 5.17 16.75
CA LEU A 143 -3.30 4.64 17.20
C LEU A 143 -3.07 3.39 18.03
N GLU A 144 -3.87 3.23 19.07
CA GLU A 144 -3.97 1.95 19.77
C GLU A 144 -4.45 0.87 18.81
N ALA A 145 -4.04 -0.39 19.02
CA ALA A 145 -4.31 -1.49 18.10
C ALA A 145 -5.82 -1.67 17.80
N ALA A 146 -6.70 -1.38 18.76
CA ALA A 146 -8.15 -1.45 18.55
C ALA A 146 -8.63 -0.40 17.52
N ASP A 147 -8.08 0.81 17.58
CA ASP A 147 -8.46 1.92 16.70
C ASP A 147 -7.77 1.81 15.34
N GLU A 148 -6.51 1.37 15.29
CA GLU A 148 -5.86 1.00 14.04
C GLU A 148 -6.69 -0.06 13.29
N ASN A 149 -7.19 -1.08 14.01
CA ASN A 149 -8.05 -2.10 13.40
C ASN A 149 -9.38 -1.55 12.86
N ARG A 150 -9.89 -0.42 13.37
CA ARG A 150 -11.06 0.25 12.80
C ARG A 150 -10.73 0.92 11.47
N VAL A 151 -9.61 1.64 11.42
CA VAL A 151 -9.10 2.25 10.17
C VAL A 151 -8.80 1.16 9.14
N ARG A 152 -8.16 0.06 9.56
CA ARG A 152 -7.85 -1.10 8.72
C ARG A 152 -9.10 -1.76 8.13
N GLN A 153 -10.22 -1.77 8.83
CA GLN A 153 -11.46 -2.37 8.31
C GLN A 153 -11.99 -1.64 7.08
N GLU A 154 -11.84 -0.32 6.99
CA GLU A 154 -12.23 0.42 5.77
C GLU A 154 -11.37 0.03 4.58
N TRP A 155 -10.05 -0.08 4.79
CA TRP A 155 -9.15 -0.58 3.75
C TRP A 155 -9.49 -2.01 3.33
N ARG A 156 -9.81 -2.91 4.28
CA ARG A 156 -10.27 -4.27 3.95
C ARG A 156 -11.54 -4.29 3.12
N GLN A 157 -12.49 -3.40 3.41
CA GLN A 157 -13.71 -3.26 2.59
C GLN A 157 -13.39 -2.78 1.19
N HIS A 158 -12.45 -1.83 1.05
CA HIS A 158 -11.99 -1.35 -0.24
C HIS A 158 -11.38 -2.48 -1.09
N ILE A 159 -10.55 -3.36 -0.52
CA ILE A 159 -9.89 -4.43 -1.26
C ILE A 159 -10.69 -5.74 -1.37
N ALA A 160 -11.87 -5.82 -0.76
CA ALA A 160 -12.61 -7.07 -0.59
C ALA A 160 -12.91 -7.79 -1.92
N GLY A 161 -13.26 -7.03 -2.97
CA GLY A 161 -13.55 -7.60 -4.28
C GLY A 161 -12.33 -8.27 -4.92
N TRP A 162 -11.17 -7.63 -4.85
CA TRP A 162 -9.92 -8.17 -5.38
C TRP A 162 -9.41 -9.36 -4.55
N GLN A 163 -9.55 -9.28 -3.22
CA GLN A 163 -9.19 -10.40 -2.34
C GLN A 163 -10.00 -11.66 -2.69
N ALA A 164 -11.31 -11.50 -2.91
CA ALA A 164 -12.16 -12.62 -3.30
C ALA A 164 -11.75 -13.24 -4.65
N LEU A 165 -11.23 -12.46 -5.60
CA LEU A 165 -10.74 -12.98 -6.88
C LEU A 165 -9.44 -13.78 -6.72
N GLU A 166 -8.51 -13.32 -5.90
CA GLU A 166 -7.30 -14.10 -5.58
C GLU A 166 -7.66 -15.40 -4.86
N ASP A 167 -8.62 -15.39 -3.93
CA ASP A 167 -9.11 -16.60 -3.26
C ASP A 167 -9.71 -17.61 -4.28
N VAL A 168 -10.45 -17.12 -5.28
CA VAL A 168 -11.00 -17.93 -6.38
C VAL A 168 -9.88 -18.51 -7.24
N LYS A 169 -8.86 -17.71 -7.58
CA LYS A 169 -7.70 -18.16 -8.36
C LYS A 169 -6.89 -19.22 -7.62
N GLU A 170 -6.70 -19.07 -6.32
CA GLU A 170 -6.06 -20.09 -5.48
C GLU A 170 -6.90 -21.37 -5.47
N ALA A 171 -8.22 -21.26 -5.30
CA ALA A 171 -9.12 -22.41 -5.35
C ALA A 171 -9.08 -23.13 -6.71
N ALA A 172 -9.08 -22.39 -7.81
CA ALA A 172 -8.95 -22.94 -9.17
C ALA A 172 -7.60 -23.65 -9.36
N THR A 173 -6.52 -23.08 -8.83
CA THR A 173 -5.18 -23.69 -8.86
C THR A 173 -5.16 -25.01 -8.08
N ARG A 174 -5.74 -25.02 -6.87
CA ARG A 174 -5.87 -26.25 -6.05
C ARG A 174 -6.74 -27.30 -6.75
N GLN A 175 -7.83 -26.89 -7.38
CA GLN A 175 -8.68 -27.79 -8.16
C GLN A 175 -7.93 -28.42 -9.33
N ALA A 176 -7.18 -27.63 -10.09
CA ALA A 176 -6.38 -28.12 -11.21
C ALA A 176 -5.28 -29.10 -10.74
N ALA A 177 -4.62 -28.80 -9.60
CA ALA A 177 -3.64 -29.71 -9.01
C ALA A 177 -4.26 -31.03 -8.55
N ALA A 178 -5.41 -30.97 -7.86
CA ALA A 178 -6.13 -32.17 -7.43
C ALA A 178 -6.62 -33.02 -8.62
N ALA A 179 -7.06 -32.38 -9.71
CA ALA A 179 -7.45 -33.08 -10.93
C ALA A 179 -6.28 -33.82 -11.57
N ARG A 180 -5.09 -33.20 -11.66
CA ARG A 180 -3.87 -33.86 -12.15
C ARG A 180 -3.46 -35.04 -11.28
N ALA A 181 -3.48 -34.86 -9.96
CA ALA A 181 -3.16 -35.93 -9.01
C ALA A 181 -4.13 -37.13 -9.14
N LEU A 182 -5.42 -36.85 -9.37
CA LEU A 182 -6.41 -37.90 -9.64
C LEU A 182 -6.12 -38.63 -10.96
N ASP A 183 -5.81 -37.90 -12.02
CA ASP A 183 -5.48 -38.49 -13.32
C ASP A 183 -4.21 -39.38 -13.22
N GLU A 184 -3.20 -38.96 -12.44
CA GLU A 184 -2.01 -39.76 -12.15
C GLU A 184 -2.31 -41.02 -11.33
N ALA A 185 -3.14 -40.90 -10.29
CA ALA A 185 -3.54 -42.04 -9.46
C ALA A 185 -4.34 -43.08 -10.27
N VAL A 186 -5.22 -42.64 -11.17
CA VAL A 186 -5.95 -43.53 -12.09
C VAL A 186 -4.99 -44.27 -13.00
N ARG A 187 -4.02 -43.58 -13.61
CA ARG A 187 -3.00 -44.21 -14.46
C ARG A 187 -2.18 -45.25 -13.69
N ALA A 188 -1.78 -44.94 -12.46
CA ALA A 188 -1.06 -45.87 -11.59
C ALA A 188 -1.91 -47.09 -11.23
N ALA A 189 -3.21 -46.91 -10.95
CA ALA A 189 -4.13 -48.01 -10.65
C ALA A 189 -4.31 -48.95 -11.86
N LEU A 190 -4.45 -48.41 -13.06
CA LEU A 190 -4.52 -49.21 -14.30
C LEU A 190 -3.23 -49.99 -14.55
N ALA A 191 -2.07 -49.35 -14.36
CA ALA A 191 -0.77 -50.01 -14.48
C ALA A 191 -0.60 -51.14 -13.45
N ALA A 192 -1.24 -51.03 -12.28
CA ALA A 192 -1.30 -52.07 -11.26
C ALA A 192 -2.38 -53.14 -11.51
N GLY A 193 -3.18 -53.01 -12.58
CA GLY A 193 -4.18 -54.00 -13.01
C GLY A 193 -5.61 -53.75 -12.51
N ALA A 194 -5.92 -52.58 -11.94
CA ALA A 194 -7.29 -52.22 -11.58
C ALA A 194 -8.19 -52.13 -12.82
N SER A 195 -9.46 -52.54 -12.69
CA SER A 195 -10.43 -52.40 -13.78
C SER A 195 -11.08 -51.02 -13.79
N TRP A 196 -11.62 -50.61 -14.93
CA TRP A 196 -12.43 -49.39 -15.02
C TRP A 196 -13.66 -49.41 -14.10
N ALA A 197 -14.21 -50.59 -13.79
CA ALA A 197 -15.30 -50.73 -12.86
C ALA A 197 -14.87 -50.38 -11.43
N ASP A 198 -13.70 -50.86 -10.98
CA ASP A 198 -13.15 -50.56 -9.66
C ASP A 198 -12.83 -49.07 -9.52
N ILE A 199 -12.20 -48.49 -10.54
CA ILE A 199 -11.88 -47.05 -10.60
C ILE A 199 -13.16 -46.21 -10.55
N GLY A 200 -14.20 -46.59 -11.30
CA GLY A 200 -15.51 -45.95 -11.23
C GLY A 200 -16.07 -45.99 -9.80
N GLN A 201 -16.08 -47.16 -9.18
CA GLN A 201 -16.62 -47.34 -7.83
C GLN A 201 -15.93 -46.43 -6.79
N VAL A 202 -14.60 -46.37 -6.77
CA VAL A 202 -13.86 -45.56 -5.78
C VAL A 202 -13.94 -44.06 -6.04
N THR A 203 -14.21 -43.63 -7.27
CA THR A 203 -14.38 -42.22 -7.65
C THR A 203 -15.84 -41.76 -7.60
N GLY A 204 -16.78 -42.65 -7.27
CA GLY A 204 -18.22 -42.36 -7.27
C GLY A 204 -18.81 -42.22 -8.67
N MET A 205 -18.13 -42.74 -9.70
CA MET A 205 -18.56 -42.74 -11.10
C MET A 205 -18.98 -44.14 -11.56
N THR A 206 -19.65 -44.24 -12.70
CA THR A 206 -19.81 -45.54 -13.36
C THR A 206 -18.51 -45.92 -14.09
N GLY A 207 -18.25 -47.22 -14.27
CA GLY A 207 -17.06 -47.66 -15.02
C GLY A 207 -17.01 -47.11 -16.45
N ARG A 208 -18.17 -46.97 -17.12
CA ARG A 208 -18.26 -46.35 -18.45
C ARG A 208 -17.83 -44.87 -18.42
N SER A 209 -18.33 -44.10 -17.45
CA SER A 209 -17.96 -42.69 -17.30
C SER A 209 -16.49 -42.50 -16.91
N ALA A 210 -15.92 -43.45 -16.16
CA ALA A 210 -14.49 -43.48 -15.87
C ALA A 210 -13.67 -43.72 -17.14
N THR A 211 -14.05 -44.72 -17.94
CA THR A 211 -13.42 -44.96 -19.25
C THR A 211 -13.50 -43.71 -20.12
N GLU A 212 -14.69 -43.13 -20.35
CA GLU A 212 -14.86 -41.94 -21.19
C GLU A 212 -13.99 -40.75 -20.75
N ARG A 213 -13.83 -40.55 -19.43
CA ARG A 213 -13.03 -39.45 -18.87
C ARG A 213 -11.53 -39.63 -19.06
N TRP A 214 -11.03 -40.84 -18.87
CA TRP A 214 -9.59 -41.11 -18.76
C TRP A 214 -8.98 -41.85 -19.95
N SER A 215 -9.77 -42.55 -20.77
CA SER A 215 -9.27 -43.29 -21.93
C SER A 215 -8.92 -42.40 -23.14
N ALA A 216 -9.37 -41.14 -23.14
CA ALA A 216 -9.13 -40.18 -24.23
C ALA A 216 -7.91 -39.27 -23.98
N ARG A 217 -7.16 -39.51 -22.90
CA ARG A 217 -6.02 -38.69 -22.45
C ARG A 217 -4.65 -39.39 -22.56
N ASP A 218 -4.60 -40.55 -23.20
CA ASP A 218 -3.39 -41.23 -23.67
C ASP A 218 -3.09 -40.83 -25.13
#